data_AF-A0A7U2HZM7-F1
#
_entry.id   AF-A0A7U2HZM7-F1
#
_cell.length_a   1.000
_cell.length_b   1.000
_cell.length_c   1.000
_cell.angle_alpha   90.00
_cell.angle_beta   90.00
_cell.angle_gamma   90.00
#
_symmetry.space_group_name_H-M   'P 1'
#
loop_
_entity.id
_entity.type
_entity.pdbx_description
1 polymer ?
#
loop_
_entity_poly.entity_id
_entity_poly.type
_entity_poly.pdbx_seq_one_letter_code
_entity_poly.pdbx_strand_id
1 'polypeptide(L)'
;MTTTRTGYIYNKGKMPQGPPVTDVSATEPPDRGGAAPFVPQPVQHRSYQHTIQIYHFRTNFLSVNKFRKLLTDHAAFGYVDTLIGPDTQINLFRPDGDELPANTIEVAYLPNIFNKKFVKGGGFALGFRTHDCRTKKLKKYNMPIKADKTIEWFCFDRAIERTILRSWICELSTRTMRPMHSVDSNDPKLLFDHVADLWKGTLKRTVGDAHQEHKDWHWSLEQAHLRTLKLCEGVC
;
A
#
# COMPACT_ATOMS: atom_id res chain seq x y z
N MET A 1 43.48 -34.28 1.28
CA MET A 1 42.06 -33.93 1.06
C MET A 1 41.76 -32.79 2.00
N THR A 2 41.83 -31.56 1.49
CA THR A 2 42.11 -30.38 2.32
C THR A 2 40.96 -29.39 2.21
N THR A 3 40.35 -29.12 3.35
CA THR A 3 39.21 -28.23 3.57
C THR A 3 39.59 -26.77 3.28
N THR A 4 38.96 -26.14 2.29
CA THR A 4 39.12 -24.70 2.04
C THR A 4 38.01 -23.93 2.76
N ARG A 5 38.41 -23.27 3.85
CA ARG A 5 37.59 -22.35 4.65
C ARG A 5 37.90 -20.95 4.16
N THR A 6 37.03 -20.34 3.36
CA THR A 6 37.24 -18.98 2.86
C THR A 6 36.72 -17.98 3.89
N GLY A 7 37.64 -17.43 4.69
CA GLY A 7 37.38 -16.31 5.59
C GLY A 7 37.35 -14.99 4.81
N TYR A 8 36.41 -14.11 5.15
CA TYR A 8 36.38 -12.73 4.67
C TYR A 8 37.28 -11.85 5.55
N ILE A 9 38.23 -11.16 4.91
CA ILE A 9 39.13 -10.18 5.51
C ILE A 9 38.43 -8.81 5.51
N TYR A 10 38.28 -8.21 6.69
CA TYR A 10 37.82 -6.82 6.85
C TYR A 10 38.98 -5.85 6.64
N ASN A 11 38.92 -5.05 5.57
CA ASN A 11 39.81 -3.89 5.40
C ASN A 11 39.23 -2.66 6.11
N LYS A 12 39.90 -2.22 7.19
CA LYS A 12 39.66 -0.92 7.84
C LYS A 12 40.31 0.19 7.00
N GLY A 13 39.57 0.71 6.03
CA GLY A 13 39.92 1.94 5.30
C GLY A 13 39.41 3.19 6.03
N LYS A 14 40.30 4.17 6.24
CA LYS A 14 40.01 5.48 6.84
C LYS A 14 38.96 6.25 6.02
N MET A 15 37.98 6.87 6.69
CA MET A 15 37.02 7.77 6.07
C MET A 15 37.68 9.08 5.62
N PRO A 16 37.35 9.61 4.43
CA PRO A 16 37.74 10.96 4.04
C PRO A 16 36.93 12.00 4.84
N GLN A 17 37.62 13.02 5.37
CA GLN A 17 37.00 14.17 6.00
C GLN A 17 36.21 14.97 4.94
N GLY A 18 34.93 15.20 5.20
CA GLY A 18 34.09 16.07 4.38
C GLY A 18 34.46 17.55 4.53
N PRO A 19 34.10 18.39 3.56
CA PRO A 19 34.38 19.82 3.58
C PRO A 19 33.59 20.54 4.71
N PRO A 20 34.05 21.73 5.15
CA PRO A 20 33.50 22.45 6.28
C PRO A 20 32.07 22.92 6.02
N VAL A 21 31.27 22.89 7.10
CA VAL A 21 29.88 23.37 7.13
C VAL A 21 29.86 24.88 6.94
N THR A 22 29.32 25.34 5.82
CA THR A 22 28.89 26.74 5.66
C THR A 22 27.47 26.88 6.21
N ASP A 23 27.31 27.80 7.16
CA ASP A 23 26.02 28.29 7.65
C ASP A 23 25.12 28.66 6.47
N VAL A 24 24.00 27.97 6.34
CA VAL A 24 22.92 28.35 5.44
C VAL A 24 21.81 28.91 6.31
N SER A 25 21.68 30.23 6.23
CA SER A 25 20.61 31.07 6.75
C SER A 25 19.24 30.38 6.65
N ALA A 26 18.55 30.35 7.79
CA ALA A 26 17.17 29.90 7.91
C ALA A 26 16.28 30.67 6.93
N THR A 27 15.93 30.02 5.82
CA THR A 27 14.86 30.50 4.95
C THR A 27 13.57 29.92 5.51
N GLU A 28 12.67 30.79 5.97
CA GLU A 28 11.35 30.40 6.43
C GLU A 28 10.64 29.52 5.38
N PRO A 29 9.89 28.48 5.80
CA PRO A 29 9.15 27.66 4.86
C PRO A 29 8.12 28.54 4.14
N PRO A 30 8.00 28.43 2.80
CA PRO A 30 7.04 29.24 2.06
C PRO A 30 5.63 28.95 2.55
N ASP A 31 4.92 30.05 2.78
CA ASP A 31 3.51 30.16 3.08
C ASP A 31 2.71 29.16 2.23
N ARG A 32 2.06 28.17 2.89
CA ARG A 32 1.17 27.22 2.23
C ARG A 32 -0.14 27.93 1.93
N GLY A 33 -0.12 28.79 0.91
CA GLY A 33 -1.33 29.27 0.24
C GLY A 33 -2.23 28.08 -0.10
N GLY A 34 -3.54 28.26 0.05
CA GLY A 34 -4.58 27.22 -0.02
C GLY A 34 -4.65 26.46 -1.34
N ALA A 35 -3.66 25.60 -1.60
CA ALA A 35 -3.67 24.63 -2.68
C ALA A 35 -4.71 23.56 -2.37
N ALA A 36 -5.54 23.24 -3.36
CA ALA A 36 -6.48 22.13 -3.28
C ALA A 36 -5.77 20.85 -2.79
N PRO A 37 -6.45 20.01 -1.99
CA PRO A 37 -5.84 18.80 -1.45
C PRO A 37 -5.30 17.93 -2.60
N PHE A 38 -4.03 17.55 -2.48
CA PHE A 38 -3.32 16.78 -3.49
C PHE A 38 -3.90 15.37 -3.58
N VAL A 39 -4.38 14.99 -4.77
CA VAL A 39 -4.90 13.64 -5.05
C VAL A 39 -3.91 12.90 -5.96
N PRO A 40 -3.25 11.83 -5.48
CA PRO A 40 -2.40 11.00 -6.32
C PRO A 40 -3.16 10.48 -7.53
N GLN A 41 -2.65 10.74 -8.73
CA GLN A 41 -3.27 10.30 -10.00
C GLN A 41 -2.60 9.01 -10.49
N PRO A 42 -3.35 7.89 -10.62
CA PRO A 42 -2.80 6.66 -11.14
C PRO A 42 -2.42 6.81 -12.62
N VAL A 43 -1.43 6.05 -13.07
CA VAL A 43 -1.10 5.93 -14.49
C VAL A 43 -2.23 5.21 -15.23
N GLN A 44 -2.31 5.38 -16.54
CA GLN A 44 -3.32 4.67 -17.34
C GLN A 44 -3.02 3.17 -17.40
N HIS A 45 -4.06 2.33 -17.35
CA HIS A 45 -3.92 0.86 -17.32
C HIS A 45 -3.09 0.30 -18.48
N ARG A 46 -3.25 0.84 -19.70
CA ARG A 46 -2.42 0.45 -20.87
C ARG A 46 -0.92 0.60 -20.64
N SER A 47 -0.52 1.58 -19.82
CA SER A 47 0.86 1.90 -19.47
C SER A 47 1.34 1.18 -18.21
N TYR A 48 0.40 0.69 -17.39
CA TYR A 48 0.71 -0.11 -16.21
C TYR A 48 1.07 -1.54 -16.62
N GLN A 49 2.32 -1.94 -16.36
CA GLN A 49 2.89 -3.24 -16.77
C GLN A 49 3.51 -4.01 -15.60
N HIS A 50 3.21 -3.58 -14.37
CA HIS A 50 3.73 -4.23 -13.17
C HIS A 50 2.78 -5.34 -12.70
N THR A 51 3.36 -6.41 -12.20
CA THR A 51 2.63 -7.45 -11.48
C THR A 51 2.00 -6.87 -10.22
N ILE A 52 0.73 -7.17 -10.02
CA ILE A 52 0.01 -6.88 -8.78
C ILE A 52 0.27 -8.03 -7.81
N GLN A 53 0.75 -7.73 -6.62
CA GLN A 53 0.96 -8.74 -5.59
C GLN A 53 -0.28 -8.80 -4.70
N ILE A 54 -0.85 -9.99 -4.53
CA ILE A 54 -2.02 -10.22 -3.69
C ILE A 54 -1.57 -10.80 -2.36
N TYR A 55 -2.15 -10.26 -1.29
CA TYR A 55 -1.86 -10.64 0.08
C TYR A 55 -3.15 -10.90 0.87
N HIS A 56 -3.05 -11.78 1.87
CA HIS A 56 -4.03 -11.84 2.97
C HIS A 56 -3.52 -11.05 4.16
N PHE A 57 -4.26 -10.02 4.57
CA PHE A 57 -3.97 -9.24 5.76
C PHE A 57 -4.72 -9.77 6.98
N ARG A 58 -3.98 -10.10 8.04
CA ARG A 58 -4.51 -10.75 9.25
C ARG A 58 -5.14 -9.74 10.21
N THR A 59 -6.45 -9.53 10.08
CA THR A 59 -7.22 -8.53 10.84
C THR A 59 -7.34 -8.84 12.33
N ASN A 60 -7.16 -10.11 12.72
CA ASN A 60 -7.08 -10.53 14.13
C ASN A 60 -5.82 -9.99 14.84
N PHE A 61 -4.75 -9.67 14.12
CA PHE A 61 -3.55 -9.06 14.67
C PHE A 61 -3.66 -7.54 14.72
N LEU A 62 -4.10 -6.94 13.63
CA LEU A 62 -4.21 -5.49 13.50
C LEU A 62 -5.41 -5.12 12.62
N SER A 63 -6.30 -4.26 13.09
CA SER A 63 -7.40 -3.78 12.24
C SER A 63 -6.89 -2.80 11.19
N VAL A 64 -7.56 -2.71 10.04
CA VAL A 64 -7.22 -1.75 8.96
C VAL A 64 -7.13 -0.31 9.47
N ASN A 65 -8.05 0.09 10.36
CA ASN A 65 -8.03 1.43 10.96
C ASN A 65 -6.80 1.66 11.85
N LYS A 66 -6.39 0.67 12.66
CA LYS A 66 -5.17 0.75 13.48
C LYS A 66 -3.92 0.75 12.62
N PHE A 67 -3.91 -0.06 11.56
CA PHE A 67 -2.82 -0.10 10.60
C PHE A 67 -2.63 1.25 9.90
N ARG A 68 -3.72 1.86 9.38
CA ARG A 68 -3.64 3.22 8.81
C ARG A 68 -3.09 4.24 9.81
N LYS A 69 -3.60 4.22 11.05
CA LYS A 69 -3.13 5.13 12.10
C LYS A 69 -1.63 5.00 12.29
N LEU A 70 -1.14 3.77 12.41
CA LEU A 70 0.29 3.48 12.50
C LEU A 70 1.08 4.02 11.31
N LEU A 71 0.56 3.89 10.08
CA LEU A 71 1.22 4.42 8.89
C LEU A 71 1.29 5.96 8.90
N THR A 72 0.24 6.60 9.42
CA THR A 72 0.14 8.06 9.53
C THR A 72 1.07 8.61 10.60
N ASP A 73 1.19 7.90 11.73
CA ASP A 73 2.00 8.32 12.88
C ASP A 73 3.52 8.20 12.61
N HIS A 74 3.92 7.54 11.50
CA HIS A 74 5.32 7.24 11.19
C HIS A 74 5.70 7.60 9.75
N ALA A 75 6.28 8.78 9.56
CA ALA A 75 6.73 9.29 8.26
C ALA A 75 7.71 8.37 7.51
N ALA A 76 8.42 7.48 8.21
CA ALA A 76 9.35 6.52 7.61
C ALA A 76 8.69 5.57 6.59
N PHE A 77 7.38 5.33 6.71
CA PHE A 77 6.65 4.47 5.78
C PHE A 77 6.27 5.16 4.47
N GLY A 78 6.43 6.49 4.37
CA GLY A 78 6.10 7.23 3.17
C GLY A 78 4.61 7.25 2.84
N TYR A 79 3.75 7.06 3.85
CA TYR A 79 2.30 7.16 3.68
C TYR A 79 1.90 8.58 3.27
N VAL A 80 1.07 8.69 2.23
CA VAL A 80 0.62 9.96 1.65
C VAL A 80 -0.83 10.22 1.99
N ASP A 81 -1.74 9.32 1.60
CA ASP A 81 -3.18 9.49 1.81
C ASP A 81 -3.94 8.16 1.67
N THR A 82 -5.26 8.20 1.92
CA THR A 82 -6.22 7.12 1.65
C THR A 82 -7.24 7.56 0.59
N LEU A 83 -7.33 6.79 -0.49
CA LEU A 83 -8.41 6.90 -1.47
C LEU A 83 -9.45 5.79 -1.25
N ILE A 84 -10.70 6.04 -1.64
CA ILE A 84 -11.79 5.08 -1.58
C ILE A 84 -12.29 4.82 -3.00
N GLY A 85 -12.14 3.58 -3.47
CA GLY A 85 -12.58 3.13 -4.78
C GLY A 85 -13.72 2.10 -4.70
N PRO A 86 -14.45 1.85 -5.80
CA PRO A 86 -15.43 0.77 -5.86
C PRO A 86 -14.75 -0.61 -5.82
N ASP A 87 -15.36 -1.60 -5.16
CA ASP A 87 -14.96 -3.01 -5.33
C ASP A 87 -15.67 -3.59 -6.56
N THR A 88 -14.98 -3.62 -7.70
CA THR A 88 -15.50 -4.15 -8.97
C THR A 88 -15.46 -5.68 -9.05
N GLN A 89 -14.79 -6.34 -8.11
CA GLN A 89 -14.65 -7.79 -8.07
C GLN A 89 -15.76 -8.48 -7.27
N ILE A 90 -16.78 -7.72 -6.85
CA ILE A 90 -17.90 -8.18 -6.01
C ILE A 90 -18.69 -9.38 -6.58
N ASN A 91 -18.72 -9.52 -7.90
CA ASN A 91 -19.50 -10.55 -8.60
C ASN A 91 -18.63 -11.61 -9.27
N LEU A 92 -17.31 -11.60 -9.03
CA LEU A 92 -16.46 -12.65 -9.58
C LEU A 92 -16.75 -13.95 -8.84
N PHE A 93 -17.01 -15.00 -9.61
CA PHE A 93 -17.07 -16.36 -9.08
C PHE A 93 -15.74 -16.68 -8.43
N ARG A 94 -15.79 -17.10 -7.17
CA ARG A 94 -14.63 -17.59 -6.43
C ARG A 94 -14.65 -19.12 -6.54
N PRO A 95 -13.65 -19.74 -7.18
CA PRO A 95 -13.53 -21.19 -7.21
C PRO A 95 -13.42 -21.77 -5.80
N ASP A 96 -13.88 -23.01 -5.64
CA ASP A 96 -13.67 -23.76 -4.40
C ASP A 96 -12.16 -23.88 -4.11
N GLY A 97 -11.75 -23.59 -2.88
CA GLY A 97 -10.35 -23.55 -2.47
C GLY A 97 -9.67 -22.18 -2.58
N ASP A 98 -10.33 -21.16 -3.13
CA ASP A 98 -9.87 -19.76 -3.17
C ASP A 98 -10.56 -18.91 -2.08
N GLU A 99 -11.07 -19.56 -1.02
CA GLU A 99 -11.73 -18.87 0.08
C GLU A 99 -10.74 -18.07 0.95
N LEU A 100 -11.11 -16.83 1.24
CA LEU A 100 -10.38 -16.02 2.21
C LEU A 100 -10.44 -16.69 3.60
N PRO A 101 -9.29 -16.95 4.23
CA PRO A 101 -9.25 -17.48 5.59
C PRO A 101 -9.99 -16.57 6.58
N ALA A 102 -10.49 -17.16 7.66
CA ALA A 102 -11.16 -16.40 8.71
C ALA A 102 -10.26 -15.29 9.28
N ASN A 103 -10.85 -14.12 9.53
CA ASN A 103 -10.15 -12.92 10.01
C ASN A 103 -9.05 -12.41 9.06
N THR A 104 -9.12 -12.73 7.78
CA THR A 104 -8.27 -12.12 6.76
C THR A 104 -9.06 -11.25 5.80
N ILE A 105 -8.38 -10.28 5.20
CA ILE A 105 -8.90 -9.49 4.09
C ILE A 105 -7.90 -9.53 2.94
N GLU A 106 -8.42 -9.53 1.73
CA GLU A 106 -7.61 -9.49 0.53
C GLU A 106 -7.04 -8.09 0.32
N VAL A 107 -5.77 -8.04 -0.04
CA VAL A 107 -5.02 -6.80 -0.24
C VAL A 107 -4.21 -6.89 -1.52
N ALA A 108 -4.35 -5.88 -2.38
CA ALA A 108 -3.51 -5.75 -3.57
C ALA A 108 -2.44 -4.68 -3.40
N TYR A 109 -1.20 -5.03 -3.70
CA TYR A 109 -0.10 -4.08 -3.80
C TYR A 109 0.19 -3.75 -5.27
N LEU A 110 0.07 -2.46 -5.60
CA LEU A 110 0.27 -1.92 -6.94
C LEU A 110 1.55 -1.06 -6.95
N PRO A 111 2.70 -1.59 -7.41
CA PRO A 111 3.93 -0.83 -7.45
C PRO A 111 3.99 0.15 -8.62
N ASN A 112 4.60 1.32 -8.41
CA ASN A 112 4.77 2.38 -9.42
C ASN A 112 3.48 2.81 -10.14
N ILE A 113 2.35 2.80 -9.44
CA ILE A 113 1.04 3.10 -9.97
C ILE A 113 0.76 4.60 -10.09
N PHE A 114 1.45 5.47 -9.34
CA PHE A 114 1.27 6.92 -9.45
C PHE A 114 2.32 7.58 -10.33
N ASN A 115 1.93 8.59 -11.09
CA ASN A 115 2.81 9.27 -12.05
C ASN A 115 3.99 9.98 -11.33
N LYS A 116 5.20 9.85 -11.92
CA LYS A 116 6.46 10.41 -11.40
C LYS A 116 6.46 11.93 -11.22
N LYS A 117 5.58 12.64 -11.94
CA LYS A 117 5.37 14.08 -11.75
C LYS A 117 4.85 14.42 -10.34
N PHE A 118 4.24 13.45 -9.66
CA PHE A 118 3.58 13.63 -8.37
C PHE A 118 4.35 12.96 -7.22
N VAL A 119 5.07 11.87 -7.51
CA VAL A 119 5.91 11.16 -6.54
C VAL A 119 7.25 10.83 -7.18
N LYS A 120 8.35 11.33 -6.62
CA LYS A 120 9.71 11.10 -7.13
C LYS A 120 10.06 9.61 -7.02
N GLY A 121 10.01 8.89 -8.14
CA GLY A 121 10.24 7.43 -8.20
C GLY A 121 9.06 6.63 -8.74
N GLY A 122 7.87 7.23 -8.79
CA GLY A 122 6.61 6.52 -9.00
C GLY A 122 6.02 6.15 -7.63
N GLY A 123 4.74 6.43 -7.42
CA GLY A 123 4.09 6.12 -6.13
C GLY A 123 3.50 4.71 -6.12
N PHE A 124 3.15 4.23 -4.93
CA PHE A 124 2.70 2.86 -4.69
C PHE A 124 1.34 2.89 -4.01
N ALA A 125 0.51 1.87 -4.24
CA ALA A 125 -0.77 1.75 -3.58
C ALA A 125 -0.96 0.37 -2.95
N LEU A 126 -1.64 0.33 -1.81
CA LEU A 126 -2.06 -0.88 -1.12
C LEU A 126 -3.58 -0.83 -0.94
N GLY A 127 -4.31 -1.65 -1.70
CA GLY A 127 -5.77 -1.66 -1.75
C GLY A 127 -6.33 -2.74 -0.84
N PHE A 128 -7.01 -2.34 0.24
CA PHE A 128 -7.72 -3.23 1.14
C PHE A 128 -9.15 -3.41 0.67
N ARG A 129 -9.55 -4.63 0.27
CA ARG A 129 -10.95 -4.93 -0.01
C ARG A 129 -11.73 -4.99 1.30
N THR A 130 -12.36 -3.87 1.64
CA THR A 130 -13.15 -3.74 2.86
C THR A 130 -14.63 -3.90 2.54
N HIS A 131 -15.27 -4.85 3.20
CA HIS A 131 -16.72 -4.96 3.24
C HIS A 131 -17.26 -4.02 4.33
N ASP A 132 -16.90 -2.73 4.27
CA ASP A 132 -17.31 -1.77 5.29
C ASP A 132 -18.74 -1.28 5.02
N CYS A 133 -19.66 -1.58 5.94
CA CYS A 133 -21.05 -1.17 5.93
C CYS A 133 -21.28 0.34 6.22
N ARG A 134 -20.20 1.12 6.36
CA ARG A 134 -20.22 2.59 6.61
C ARG A 134 -20.76 3.45 5.47
N THR A 135 -21.02 2.83 4.33
CA THR A 135 -21.47 3.49 3.11
C THR A 135 -22.92 3.95 3.12
N LYS A 136 -23.65 3.72 4.23
CA LYS A 136 -24.91 4.44 4.52
C LYS A 136 -24.75 5.97 4.44
N LYS A 137 -23.55 6.53 4.67
CA LYS A 137 -23.27 7.98 4.52
C LYS A 137 -22.91 8.43 3.08
N LEU A 138 -22.57 7.52 2.16
CA LEU A 138 -22.22 7.86 0.77
C LEU A 138 -23.42 8.08 -0.14
N LYS A 139 -24.64 7.68 0.27
CA LYS A 139 -25.90 8.04 -0.41
C LYS A 139 -26.08 9.56 -0.59
N LYS A 140 -25.41 10.38 0.23
CA LYS A 140 -25.48 11.84 0.15
C LYS A 140 -24.79 12.43 -1.10
N TYR A 141 -23.92 11.68 -1.77
CA TYR A 141 -23.09 12.19 -2.87
C TYR A 141 -23.51 11.71 -4.27
N ASN A 142 -24.72 11.16 -4.43
CA ASN A 142 -25.26 10.69 -5.72
C ASN A 142 -24.32 9.73 -6.48
N MET A 143 -23.45 9.01 -5.77
CA MET A 143 -22.62 7.97 -6.36
C MET A 143 -23.47 6.71 -6.57
N PRO A 144 -23.56 6.16 -7.80
CA PRO A 144 -24.35 4.96 -8.12
C PRO A 144 -23.69 3.66 -7.64
N ILE A 145 -22.92 3.71 -6.54
CA ILE A 145 -22.25 2.53 -5.99
C ILE A 145 -23.21 1.90 -4.98
N LYS A 146 -23.70 0.68 -5.28
CA LYS A 146 -24.32 -0.18 -4.26
C LYS A 146 -23.30 -0.32 -3.13
N ALA A 147 -23.63 0.32 -2.03
CA ALA A 147 -22.66 0.93 -1.15
C ALA A 147 -21.84 -0.11 -0.36
N ASP A 148 -22.16 -1.40 -0.41
CA ASP A 148 -21.73 -2.32 0.65
C ASP A 148 -20.30 -2.87 0.50
N LYS A 149 -19.58 -2.56 -0.59
CA LYS A 149 -18.18 -3.01 -0.79
C LYS A 149 -17.31 -1.94 -1.45
N THR A 150 -16.20 -1.62 -0.81
CA THR A 150 -15.24 -0.60 -1.26
C THR A 150 -13.81 -1.12 -1.14
N ILE A 151 -12.89 -0.47 -1.84
CA ILE A 151 -11.46 -0.69 -1.65
C ILE A 151 -10.87 0.56 -0.99
N GLU A 152 -10.30 0.41 0.20
CA GLU A 152 -9.49 1.47 0.83
C GLU A 152 -8.07 1.39 0.29
N TRP A 153 -7.67 2.37 -0.50
CA TRP A 153 -6.37 2.47 -1.14
C TRP A 153 -5.43 3.33 -0.31
N PHE A 154 -4.44 2.73 0.33
CA PHE A 154 -3.38 3.47 1.03
C PHE A 154 -2.28 3.81 0.02
N CYS A 155 -1.99 5.10 -0.11
CA CYS A 155 -1.04 5.61 -1.09
C CYS A 155 0.31 5.91 -0.43
N PHE A 156 1.40 5.57 -1.11
CA PHE A 156 2.76 5.72 -0.61
C PHE A 156 3.68 6.42 -1.63
N ASP A 157 4.60 7.24 -1.13
CA ASP A 157 5.61 7.93 -1.92
C ASP A 157 6.85 7.06 -2.23
N ARG A 158 6.94 5.87 -1.59
CA ARG A 158 8.06 4.93 -1.67
C ARG A 158 7.58 3.49 -1.59
N ALA A 159 8.46 2.57 -1.98
CA ALA A 159 8.16 1.14 -1.93
C ALA A 159 8.05 0.64 -0.48
N ILE A 160 7.05 -0.19 -0.22
CA ILE A 160 6.80 -0.81 1.10
C ILE A 160 6.94 -2.34 1.09
N GLU A 161 7.19 -2.93 -0.09
CA GLU A 161 7.29 -4.38 -0.29
C GLU A 161 8.33 -5.03 0.62
N ARG A 162 9.54 -4.45 0.67
CA ARG A 162 10.66 -4.98 1.47
C ARG A 162 10.63 -4.55 2.94
N THR A 163 9.65 -3.72 3.32
CA THR A 163 9.51 -3.23 4.68
C THR A 163 8.20 -3.79 5.25
N ILE A 164 7.08 -3.11 5.06
CA ILE A 164 5.84 -3.46 5.72
C ILE A 164 5.32 -4.84 5.32
N LEU A 165 5.33 -5.15 4.02
CA LEU A 165 4.69 -6.37 3.51
C LEU A 165 5.44 -7.66 3.85
N ARG A 166 6.76 -7.58 4.13
CA ARG A 166 7.61 -8.77 4.33
C ARG A 166 8.28 -8.87 5.71
N SER A 167 8.21 -7.83 6.53
CA SER A 167 8.93 -7.82 7.83
C SER A 167 8.04 -7.69 9.06
N TRP A 168 6.76 -7.38 8.89
CA TRP A 168 5.90 -7.06 10.02
C TRP A 168 5.29 -8.30 10.63
N ILE A 169 5.61 -8.54 11.90
CA ILE A 169 5.06 -9.65 12.67
C ILE A 169 4.30 -9.17 13.90
N CYS A 170 3.29 -9.94 14.29
CA CYS A 170 2.58 -9.78 15.54
C CYS A 170 3.24 -10.64 16.62
N GLU A 171 3.82 -10.00 17.64
CA GLU A 171 4.29 -10.71 18.81
C GLU A 171 3.10 -11.12 19.68
N LEU A 172 2.71 -12.40 19.65
CA LEU A 172 1.48 -12.88 20.26
C LEU A 172 1.40 -12.68 21.78
N SER A 173 2.54 -12.71 22.48
CA SER A 173 2.60 -12.51 23.94
C SER A 173 2.27 -11.07 24.34
N THR A 174 2.74 -10.09 23.57
CA THR A 174 2.57 -8.66 23.86
C THR A 174 1.46 -8.03 23.01
N ARG A 175 0.99 -8.74 21.97
CA ARG A 175 0.11 -8.25 20.90
C ARG A 175 0.63 -6.95 20.26
N THR A 176 1.95 -6.85 20.13
CA THR A 176 2.59 -5.70 19.49
C THR A 176 3.07 -6.03 18.09
N MET A 177 3.03 -5.04 17.21
CA MET A 177 3.58 -5.14 15.87
C MET A 177 5.04 -4.71 15.89
N ARG A 178 5.91 -5.52 15.28
CA ARG A 178 7.32 -5.14 15.11
C ARG A 178 7.86 -5.55 13.75
N PRO A 179 8.76 -4.74 13.15
CA PRO A 179 9.52 -5.16 11.98
C PRO A 179 10.61 -6.18 12.40
N MET A 180 10.86 -7.17 11.57
CA MET A 180 11.95 -8.14 11.72
C MET A 180 12.81 -8.22 10.45
N HIS A 181 14.12 -8.21 10.62
CA HIS A 181 15.07 -8.16 9.49
C HIS A 181 15.09 -9.43 8.64
N SER A 182 14.64 -10.55 9.18
CA SER A 182 14.49 -11.83 8.48
C SER A 182 13.31 -12.57 9.08
N VAL A 183 12.30 -12.83 8.25
CA VAL A 183 11.10 -13.57 8.61
C VAL A 183 10.88 -14.62 7.52
N ASP A 184 10.55 -15.84 7.93
CA ASP A 184 10.09 -16.86 6.99
C ASP A 184 8.79 -16.39 6.36
N SER A 185 8.65 -16.49 5.02
CA SER A 185 7.42 -16.08 4.33
C SER A 185 6.18 -16.85 4.80
N ASN A 186 6.36 -18.01 5.43
CA ASN A 186 5.30 -18.84 6.00
C ASN A 186 5.13 -18.64 7.52
N ASP A 187 5.79 -17.65 8.13
CA ASP A 187 5.66 -17.42 9.58
C ASP A 187 4.20 -17.04 9.91
N PRO A 188 3.52 -17.79 10.78
CA PRO A 188 2.12 -17.53 11.13
C PRO A 188 1.91 -16.20 11.88
N LYS A 189 2.97 -15.50 12.26
CA LYS A 189 2.93 -14.19 12.90
C LYS A 189 2.98 -13.05 11.88
N LEU A 190 3.27 -13.31 10.60
CA LEU A 190 3.28 -12.28 9.57
C LEU A 190 1.93 -11.58 9.48
N LEU A 191 1.97 -10.25 9.34
CA LEU A 191 0.78 -9.44 9.16
C LEU A 191 0.17 -9.60 7.76
N PHE A 192 1.04 -9.77 6.76
CA PHE A 192 0.69 -9.96 5.36
C PHE A 192 1.21 -11.32 4.91
N ASP A 193 0.31 -12.13 4.39
CA ASP A 193 0.61 -13.43 3.76
C ASP A 193 0.58 -13.24 2.25
N HIS A 194 1.66 -13.52 1.53
CA HIS A 194 1.67 -13.39 0.06
C HIS A 194 1.04 -14.63 -0.56
N VAL A 195 -0.01 -14.44 -1.37
CA VAL A 195 -0.83 -15.57 -1.87
C VAL A 195 -0.87 -15.68 -3.38
N ALA A 196 -0.68 -14.59 -4.11
CA ALA A 196 -0.66 -14.64 -5.56
C ALA A 196 0.11 -13.47 -6.20
N ASP A 197 0.58 -13.72 -7.43
CA ASP A 197 1.14 -12.72 -8.33
C ASP A 197 0.23 -12.59 -9.55
N LEU A 198 -0.49 -11.48 -9.61
CA LEU A 198 -1.42 -11.15 -10.69
C LEU A 198 -0.70 -10.34 -11.77
N TRP A 199 -0.19 -11.07 -12.75
CA TRP A 199 0.39 -10.50 -13.96
C TRP A 199 -0.70 -9.89 -14.86
N LYS A 200 -0.31 -9.00 -15.77
CA LYS A 200 -1.25 -8.32 -16.66
C LYS A 200 -1.94 -9.25 -17.66
N GLY A 201 -1.32 -10.37 -18.03
CA GLY A 201 -1.79 -11.25 -19.10
C GLY A 201 -1.22 -10.90 -20.49
N THR A 202 -0.61 -9.72 -20.63
CA THR A 202 0.01 -9.28 -21.89
C THR A 202 1.20 -8.37 -21.61
N LEU A 203 2.24 -8.47 -22.43
CA LEU A 203 3.39 -7.54 -22.43
C LEU A 203 3.13 -6.29 -23.29
N LYS A 204 2.05 -6.29 -24.07
CA LYS A 204 1.70 -5.18 -24.95
C LYS A 204 1.08 -4.04 -24.14
N ARG A 205 1.21 -2.81 -24.66
CA ARG A 205 0.51 -1.62 -24.12
C ARG A 205 -0.95 -1.57 -24.57
N THR A 206 -1.67 -2.68 -24.42
CA THR A 206 -3.09 -2.82 -24.75
C THR A 206 -3.89 -3.11 -23.48
N VAL A 207 -5.17 -2.74 -23.50
CA VAL A 207 -6.12 -3.04 -22.41
C VAL A 207 -6.89 -4.32 -22.72
N GLY A 208 -7.32 -4.52 -23.97
CA GLY A 208 -8.21 -5.62 -24.39
C GLY A 208 -7.78 -7.00 -23.87
N ASP A 209 -6.51 -7.34 -24.05
CA ASP A 209 -5.96 -8.68 -23.74
C ASP A 209 -5.54 -8.87 -22.27
N ALA A 210 -5.68 -7.85 -21.43
CA ALA A 210 -5.26 -7.99 -20.03
C ALA A 210 -6.26 -8.79 -19.19
N HIS A 211 -5.77 -9.50 -18.18
CA HIS A 211 -6.58 -10.24 -17.22
C HIS A 211 -7.61 -9.33 -16.56
N GLN A 212 -8.84 -9.84 -16.43
CA GLN A 212 -9.97 -9.06 -15.92
C GLN A 212 -9.72 -8.56 -14.51
N GLU A 213 -9.25 -9.43 -13.61
CA GLU A 213 -8.96 -9.06 -12.22
C GLU A 213 -7.91 -7.93 -12.13
N HIS A 214 -6.89 -7.96 -13.00
CA HIS A 214 -5.88 -6.92 -13.05
C HIS A 214 -6.46 -5.59 -13.55
N LYS A 215 -7.41 -5.62 -14.50
CA LYS A 215 -8.16 -4.43 -14.91
C LYS A 215 -8.99 -3.90 -13.75
N ASP A 216 -9.63 -4.80 -13.00
CA ASP A 216 -10.55 -4.45 -11.91
C ASP A 216 -9.84 -3.73 -10.76
N TRP A 217 -8.68 -4.23 -10.32
CA TRP A 217 -7.86 -3.55 -9.31
C TRP A 217 -7.43 -2.16 -9.76
N HIS A 218 -6.96 -2.04 -11.00
CA HIS A 218 -6.55 -0.75 -11.56
C HIS A 218 -7.72 0.22 -11.70
N TRP A 219 -8.86 -0.26 -12.20
CA TRP A 219 -10.06 0.54 -12.40
C TRP A 219 -10.60 1.06 -11.07
N SER A 220 -10.60 0.22 -10.03
CA SER A 220 -10.98 0.64 -8.67
C SER A 220 -10.17 1.84 -8.20
N LEU A 221 -8.84 1.81 -8.37
CA LEU A 221 -7.96 2.91 -7.98
C LEU A 221 -8.15 4.15 -8.88
N GLU A 222 -8.37 3.96 -10.19
CA GLU A 222 -8.64 5.04 -11.13
C GLU A 222 -9.94 5.80 -10.81
N GLN A 223 -10.94 5.08 -10.29
CA GLN A 223 -12.20 5.66 -9.83
C GLN A 223 -12.17 6.09 -8.35
N ALA A 224 -11.02 5.99 -7.68
CA ALA A 224 -10.93 6.27 -6.26
C ALA A 224 -10.83 7.77 -5.96
N HIS A 225 -11.45 8.18 -4.85
CA HIS A 225 -11.50 9.57 -4.41
C HIS A 225 -10.92 9.72 -3.00
N LEU A 226 -10.43 10.91 -2.66
CA LEU A 226 -9.97 11.20 -1.29
C LEU A 226 -11.04 10.82 -0.27
N ARG A 227 -10.62 10.16 0.80
CA ARG A 227 -11.47 9.90 1.95
C ARG A 227 -11.84 11.23 2.61
N THR A 228 -12.98 11.81 2.23
CA THR A 228 -13.45 13.06 2.85
C THR A 228 -13.92 12.77 4.27
N LEU A 229 -13.04 13.01 5.26
CA LEU A 229 -13.46 13.08 6.65
C LEU A 229 -14.15 14.44 6.85
N LYS A 230 -15.48 14.48 6.77
CA LYS A 230 -16.19 15.56 7.45
C LYS A 230 -16.01 15.33 8.94
N LEU A 231 -15.14 16.12 9.56
CA LEU A 231 -15.23 16.39 10.99
C LEU A 231 -16.66 16.92 11.20
N CYS A 232 -17.46 16.18 11.97
CA CYS A 232 -18.68 16.76 12.48
C CYS A 232 -18.24 17.81 13.50
N GLU A 233 -18.07 19.06 13.06
CA GLU A 233 -18.17 20.19 13.97
C GLU A 233 -19.62 20.19 14.47
N GLY A 234 -19.79 19.67 15.68
CA GLY A 234 -21.09 19.44 16.29
C GLY A 234 -20.91 19.44 17.80
N VAL A 235 -20.78 20.66 18.32
CA VAL A 235 -21.39 21.14 19.58
C VAL A 235 -21.48 20.12 20.73
N CYS A 236 -20.61 20.31 21.72
CA CYS A 236 -21.00 20.47 23.13
C CYS A 236 -20.01 21.46 23.76
#